data_AF-A0AA42VK64-F1
#
_entry.id   AF-A0AA42VK64-F1
#
_cell.length_a   1.000
_cell.length_b   1.000
_cell.length_c   1.000
_cell.angle_alpha   90.00
_cell.angle_beta   90.00
_cell.angle_gamma   90.00
#
_symmetry.space_group_name_H-M   'P 1'
#
loop_
_entity.id
_entity.type
_entity.pdbx_description
1 polymer ?
#
loop_
_entity_poly.entity_id
_entity_poly.type
_entity_poly.pdbx_seq_one_letter_code
_entity_poly.pdbx_strand_id
1 'polypeptide(L)'
;MFEPSDLIHSYTRAQAIEDGVLVDVSDVAKEAGFKLPVTITRAAWSRYVEVPIGLELRGQSVDGRLWDVLFMLHVAIKRQQGNGSEIHYQLHVALPDAGDWLSNEAHPATGSGLTRSTHRQITLKALCGPGDALEPVVSIMLPNED
;
A
#
# COMPACT_ATOMS: atom_id res chain seq x y z
N MET A 1 36.50 -9.49 -12.66
CA MET A 1 36.51 -8.00 -12.66
C MET A 1 35.19 -7.63 -13.30
N PHE A 2 34.30 -6.94 -12.58
CA PHE A 2 32.99 -6.56 -13.14
C PHE A 2 33.19 -5.39 -14.11
N GLU A 3 32.69 -5.54 -15.32
CA GLU A 3 32.77 -4.53 -16.38
C GLU A 3 31.56 -3.57 -16.28
N PRO A 4 31.62 -2.32 -16.79
CA PRO A 4 30.48 -1.40 -16.81
C PRO A 4 29.25 -1.94 -17.56
N SER A 5 29.44 -2.95 -18.41
CA SER A 5 28.38 -3.70 -19.10
C SER A 5 27.65 -4.71 -18.22
N ASP A 6 28.17 -5.02 -17.03
CA ASP A 6 27.51 -5.85 -16.01
C ASP A 6 26.56 -5.02 -15.12
N LEU A 7 26.45 -3.71 -15.36
CA LEU A 7 25.49 -2.83 -14.69
C LEU A 7 24.09 -3.14 -15.23
N ILE A 8 23.33 -3.94 -14.49
CA ILE A 8 21.88 -4.00 -14.63
C ILE A 8 21.38 -2.59 -14.34
N HIS A 9 20.79 -1.92 -15.34
CA HIS A 9 20.31 -0.54 -15.26
C HIS A 9 19.68 -0.25 -13.89
N SER A 10 20.25 0.70 -13.15
CA SER A 10 19.73 1.11 -11.84
C SER A 10 18.38 1.79 -12.06
N TYR A 11 17.30 1.04 -11.88
CA TYR A 11 15.94 1.56 -11.97
C TYR A 11 15.66 2.41 -10.73
N THR A 12 15.63 3.72 -10.90
CA THR A 12 15.46 4.67 -9.78
C THR A 12 13.99 4.76 -9.39
N ARG A 13 13.74 5.19 -8.16
CA ARG A 13 12.37 5.42 -7.69
C ARG A 13 11.69 6.53 -8.48
N ALA A 14 12.43 7.60 -8.82
CA ALA A 14 11.93 8.66 -9.68
C ALA A 14 11.45 8.11 -11.04
N GLN A 15 12.21 7.19 -11.65
CA GLN A 15 11.81 6.50 -12.88
C GLN A 15 10.57 5.63 -12.67
N ALA A 16 10.50 4.89 -11.55
CA ALA A 16 9.32 4.09 -11.22
C ALA A 16 8.04 4.92 -11.03
N ILE A 17 8.16 6.15 -10.52
CA ILE A 17 7.03 7.10 -10.41
C ILE A 17 6.66 7.64 -11.79
N GLU A 18 7.65 8.03 -12.60
CA GLU A 18 7.44 8.54 -13.97
C GLU A 18 6.78 7.50 -14.88
N ASP A 19 7.22 6.25 -14.79
CA ASP A 19 6.64 5.10 -15.49
C ASP A 19 5.30 4.65 -14.89
N GLY A 20 4.88 5.26 -13.78
CA GLY A 20 3.62 4.99 -13.10
C GLY A 20 3.59 3.66 -12.34
N VAL A 21 4.71 2.97 -12.18
CA VAL A 21 4.85 1.74 -11.37
C VAL A 21 4.65 2.05 -9.89
N LEU A 22 5.09 3.22 -9.43
CA LEU A 22 4.85 3.75 -8.09
C LEU A 22 3.96 4.99 -8.17
N VAL A 23 3.12 5.16 -7.15
CA VAL A 23 2.29 6.35 -6.93
C VAL A 23 2.82 7.05 -5.69
N ASP A 24 3.26 8.30 -5.85
CA ASP A 24 3.65 9.13 -4.71
C ASP A 24 2.41 9.61 -3.96
N VAL A 25 2.37 9.29 -2.66
CA VAL A 25 1.27 9.66 -1.75
C VAL A 25 1.78 10.48 -0.57
N SER A 26 3.00 11.03 -0.69
CA SER A 26 3.70 11.69 0.41
C SER A 26 2.92 12.88 0.98
N ASP A 27 2.15 13.60 0.17
CA ASP A 27 1.38 14.75 0.66
C ASP A 27 0.24 14.33 1.60
N VAL A 28 -0.55 13.32 1.22
CA VAL A 28 -1.59 12.76 2.10
C VAL A 28 -0.97 12.03 3.28
N ALA A 29 0.18 11.39 3.09
CA ALA A 29 0.91 10.73 4.17
C ALA A 29 1.39 11.73 5.24
N LYS A 30 1.82 12.95 4.85
CA LYS A 30 2.15 14.00 5.83
C LYS A 30 0.96 14.35 6.70
N GLU A 31 -0.24 14.45 6.12
CA GLU A 31 -1.48 14.71 6.86
C GLU A 31 -1.84 13.56 7.82
N ALA A 32 -1.58 12.32 7.40
CA ALA A 32 -1.74 11.13 8.25
C ALA A 32 -0.65 10.99 9.35
N GLY A 33 0.34 11.88 9.36
CA GLY A 33 1.39 11.97 10.40
C GLY A 33 2.72 11.30 10.04
N PHE A 34 2.92 10.91 8.78
CA PHE A 34 4.21 10.40 8.30
C PHE A 34 5.19 11.56 8.10
N LYS A 35 6.44 11.34 8.52
CA LYS A 35 7.56 12.27 8.29
C LYS A 35 8.45 11.85 7.12
N LEU A 36 8.34 10.59 6.72
CA LEU A 36 9.08 10.00 5.61
C LEU A 36 8.24 10.12 4.33
N PRO A 37 8.87 10.26 3.15
CA PRO A 37 8.16 10.09 1.89
C PRO A 37 7.51 8.71 1.84
N VAL A 38 6.32 8.63 1.25
CA VAL A 38 5.53 7.39 1.15
C VAL A 38 5.10 7.21 -0.30
N THR A 39 5.35 6.03 -0.86
CA THR A 39 4.74 5.63 -2.13
C THR A 39 3.96 4.34 -1.97
N ILE A 40 3.13 4.06 -2.97
CA ILE A 40 2.39 2.81 -3.09
C ILE A 40 2.54 2.24 -4.50
N THR A 41 2.67 0.92 -4.64
CA THR A 41 2.75 0.28 -5.95
C THR A 41 1.47 0.48 -6.74
N ARG A 42 1.58 0.52 -8.08
CA ARG A 42 0.41 0.63 -8.97
C ARG A 42 -0.60 -0.49 -8.75
N ALA A 43 -0.12 -1.70 -8.48
CA ALA A 43 -0.97 -2.86 -8.21
C ALA A 43 -1.78 -2.68 -6.92
N ALA A 44 -1.13 -2.28 -5.82
CA ALA A 44 -1.83 -2.00 -4.56
C ALA A 44 -2.76 -0.78 -4.68
N TRP A 45 -2.34 0.27 -5.38
CA TRP A 45 -3.15 1.46 -5.65
C TRP A 45 -4.43 1.12 -6.41
N SER A 46 -4.31 0.49 -7.58
CA SER A 46 -5.46 0.21 -8.44
C SER A 46 -6.42 -0.78 -7.80
N ARG A 47 -5.90 -1.72 -6.99
CA ARG A 47 -6.76 -2.71 -6.33
C ARG A 47 -7.49 -2.16 -5.11
N TYR A 48 -6.82 -1.35 -4.29
CA TYR A 48 -7.33 -1.01 -2.95
C TYR A 48 -7.63 0.48 -2.75
N VAL A 49 -6.97 1.39 -3.47
CA VAL A 49 -7.18 2.83 -3.32
C VAL A 49 -8.18 3.36 -4.35
N GLU A 50 -8.09 2.91 -5.61
CA GLU A 50 -9.11 3.23 -6.60
C GLU A 50 -10.47 2.67 -6.20
N VAL A 51 -11.52 3.45 -6.46
CA VAL A 51 -12.89 3.05 -6.11
C VAL A 51 -13.44 2.16 -7.22
N PRO A 52 -13.83 0.90 -6.92
CA PRO A 52 -14.44 0.06 -7.94
C PRO A 52 -15.80 0.64 -8.36
N ILE A 53 -16.13 0.47 -9.64
CA ILE A 53 -17.39 0.94 -10.23
C ILE A 53 -18.58 0.48 -9.38
N GLY A 54 -19.46 1.42 -9.04
CA GLY A 54 -20.67 1.17 -8.25
C GLY A 54 -20.51 1.26 -6.74
N LEU A 55 -19.28 1.33 -6.21
CA LEU A 55 -19.05 1.65 -4.79
C LEU A 55 -19.06 3.16 -4.50
N GLU A 56 -18.88 4.01 -5.51
CA GLU A 56 -19.00 5.47 -5.40
C GLU A 56 -20.38 5.88 -4.86
N LEU A 57 -21.43 5.18 -5.30
CA LEU A 57 -22.81 5.36 -4.83
C LEU A 57 -23.00 5.01 -3.34
N ARG A 58 -22.01 4.36 -2.73
CA ARG A 58 -21.96 4.03 -1.29
C ARG A 58 -21.09 5.01 -0.49
N GLY A 59 -20.71 6.14 -1.09
CA GLY A 59 -19.92 7.20 -0.44
C GLY A 59 -18.43 6.88 -0.31
N GLN A 60 -17.91 5.90 -1.06
CA GLN A 60 -16.48 5.61 -1.09
C GLN A 60 -15.75 6.60 -2.01
N SER A 61 -14.62 7.11 -1.54
CA SER A 61 -13.73 8.01 -2.29
C SER A 61 -12.30 7.49 -2.30
N VAL A 62 -11.52 7.89 -3.31
CA VAL A 62 -10.09 7.58 -3.42
C VAL A 62 -9.34 8.09 -2.19
N ASP A 63 -9.60 9.34 -1.81
CA ASP A 63 -8.95 9.98 -0.66
C ASP A 63 -9.25 9.25 0.65
N GLY A 64 -10.51 8.85 0.88
CA GLY A 64 -10.90 8.13 2.09
C GLY A 64 -10.22 6.77 2.19
N ARG A 65 -10.15 6.03 1.08
CA ARG A 65 -9.48 4.72 1.02
C ARG A 65 -7.98 4.84 1.20
N LEU A 66 -7.36 5.86 0.60
CA LEU A 66 -5.95 6.15 0.83
C LEU A 66 -5.69 6.47 2.31
N TRP A 67 -6.57 7.26 2.92
CA TRP A 67 -6.49 7.58 4.35
C TRP A 67 -6.59 6.32 5.22
N ASP A 68 -7.49 5.39 4.91
CA ASP A 68 -7.60 4.11 5.62
C ASP A 68 -6.29 3.30 5.52
N VAL A 69 -5.68 3.22 4.34
CA VAL A 69 -4.41 2.53 4.11
C VAL A 69 -3.29 3.14 4.96
N LEU A 70 -3.16 4.47 4.93
CA LEU A 70 -2.11 5.20 5.66
C LEU A 70 -2.33 5.16 7.17
N PHE A 71 -3.56 5.34 7.63
CA PHE A 71 -3.90 5.30 9.05
C PHE A 71 -3.66 3.92 9.64
N MET A 72 -4.06 2.85 8.94
CA MET A 72 -3.83 1.48 9.41
C MET A 72 -2.34 1.12 9.44
N LEU A 73 -1.54 1.62 8.49
CA LEU A 73 -0.09 1.52 8.56
C LEU A 73 0.48 2.25 9.78
N HIS A 74 0.04 3.49 10.03
CA HIS A 74 0.49 4.27 11.19
C HIS A 74 0.16 3.59 12.52
N VAL A 75 -1.03 2.99 12.64
CA VAL A 75 -1.42 2.18 13.80
C VAL A 75 -0.53 0.94 13.92
N ALA A 76 -0.20 0.27 12.81
CA ALA A 76 0.68 -0.90 12.82
C ALA A 76 2.09 -0.55 13.27
N ILE A 77 2.68 0.54 12.74
CA ILE A 77 3.99 1.05 13.14
C ILE A 77 4.03 1.33 14.65
N LYS A 78 2.99 1.99 15.19
CA LYS A 78 2.93 2.29 16.64
C LYS A 78 2.79 1.06 17.53
N ARG A 79 2.25 -0.05 17.00
CA ARG A 79 2.05 -1.30 17.75
C ARG A 79 3.23 -2.24 17.63
N GLN A 80 4.04 -2.12 16.58
CA GLN A 80 5.19 -2.99 16.37
C GLN A 80 6.17 -2.86 17.54
N GLN A 81 6.61 -4.02 18.04
CA GLN A 81 7.65 -4.11 19.04
C GLN A 81 8.93 -4.58 18.34
N GLY A 82 9.97 -3.73 18.33
CA GLY A 82 11.28 -4.03 17.73
C GLY A 82 11.63 -3.14 16.54
N ASN A 83 12.86 -3.31 16.05
CA ASN A 83 13.36 -2.59 14.88
C ASN A 83 13.30 -3.52 13.66
N GLY A 84 12.37 -3.24 12.74
CA GLY A 84 12.27 -3.87 11.43
C GLY A 84 12.09 -2.82 10.35
N SER A 85 12.64 -3.08 9.17
CA SER A 85 12.35 -2.29 7.97
C SER A 85 11.03 -2.68 7.31
N GLU A 86 10.48 -3.86 7.65
CA GLU A 86 9.28 -4.42 7.03
C GLU A 86 8.15 -4.62 8.04
N ILE A 87 6.92 -4.28 7.63
CA ILE A 87 5.70 -4.44 8.40
C ILE A 87 4.61 -5.00 7.50
N HIS A 88 3.98 -6.09 7.93
CA HIS A 88 2.71 -6.53 7.38
C HIS A 88 1.56 -6.06 8.25
N TYR A 89 0.56 -5.44 7.64
CA TYR A 89 -0.59 -4.91 8.35
C TYR A 89 -1.89 -5.20 7.61
N GLN A 90 -2.98 -5.21 8.37
CA GLN A 90 -4.29 -5.60 7.87
C GLN A 90 -5.26 -4.43 7.96
N LEU A 91 -6.18 -4.37 6.99
CA LEU A 91 -7.28 -3.42 6.97
C LEU A 91 -8.51 -4.02 6.27
N HIS A 92 -9.68 -3.46 6.53
CA HIS A 92 -10.90 -3.83 5.83
C HIS A 92 -11.14 -2.84 4.71
N VAL A 93 -11.32 -3.33 3.50
CA VAL A 93 -11.56 -2.50 2.32
C VAL A 93 -12.87 -2.90 1.69
N ALA A 94 -13.69 -1.89 1.37
CA ALA A 94 -14.94 -2.13 0.66
C ALA A 94 -14.64 -2.58 -0.77
N LEU A 95 -14.98 -3.81 -1.10
CA LEU A 95 -14.78 -4.41 -2.41
C LEU A 95 -16.04 -5.18 -2.79
N PRO A 96 -16.36 -5.25 -4.10
CA PRO A 96 -17.48 -6.05 -4.54
C PRO A 96 -17.25 -7.54 -4.21
N ASP A 97 -18.34 -8.27 -3.95
CA ASP A 97 -18.26 -9.75 -3.80
C ASP A 97 -17.83 -10.39 -5.12
N ALA A 98 -18.17 -9.75 -6.24
CA ALA A 98 -17.78 -10.17 -7.59
C ALA A 98 -16.30 -9.90 -7.86
N GLY A 99 -15.63 -10.86 -8.49
CA GLY A 99 -14.24 -10.78 -8.94
C GLY A 99 -13.29 -11.70 -8.16
N ASP A 100 -12.12 -11.91 -8.74
CA ASP A 100 -11.11 -12.83 -8.19
C ASP A 100 -10.63 -12.37 -6.82
N TRP A 101 -10.30 -13.35 -5.98
CA TRP A 101 -9.72 -13.14 -4.66
C TRP A 101 -8.21 -13.25 -4.78
N LEU A 102 -7.50 -12.25 -4.29
CA LEU A 102 -6.04 -12.30 -4.20
C LEU A 102 -5.62 -13.06 -2.94
N SER A 103 -4.41 -13.61 -2.94
CA SER A 103 -3.88 -14.42 -1.83
C SER A 103 -3.73 -13.65 -0.52
N ASN A 104 -3.63 -12.31 -0.59
CA ASN A 104 -3.57 -11.42 0.56
C ASN A 104 -4.96 -10.98 1.06
N GLU A 105 -6.05 -11.51 0.50
CA GLU A 105 -7.43 -11.17 0.85
C GLU A 105 -8.11 -12.33 1.60
N ALA A 106 -8.90 -11.98 2.61
CA ALA A 106 -9.65 -12.91 3.45
C ALA A 106 -11.04 -12.36 3.78
N HIS A 107 -11.90 -13.24 4.28
CA HIS A 107 -13.18 -12.81 4.83
C HIS A 107 -12.96 -11.86 6.01
N PRO A 108 -13.81 -10.83 6.17
CA PRO A 108 -13.78 -9.98 7.35
C PRO A 108 -13.84 -10.80 8.63
N ALA A 109 -13.09 -10.39 9.65
CA ALA A 109 -13.04 -11.10 10.92
C ALA A 109 -14.45 -11.27 11.52
N THR A 110 -14.70 -12.46 12.09
CA THR A 110 -15.95 -12.78 12.78
C THR A 110 -16.20 -11.77 13.90
N GLY A 111 -17.37 -11.13 13.90
CA GLY A 111 -17.73 -10.10 14.89
C GLY A 111 -17.38 -8.66 14.51
N SER A 112 -16.77 -8.42 13.34
CA SER A 112 -16.56 -7.05 12.80
C SER A 112 -17.85 -6.33 12.39
N GLY A 113 -18.97 -7.05 12.27
CA GLY A 113 -20.21 -6.55 11.68
C GLY A 113 -20.15 -6.39 10.16
N LEU A 114 -19.01 -6.70 9.53
CA LEU A 114 -18.80 -6.64 8.10
C LEU A 114 -19.08 -7.99 7.45
N THR A 115 -19.53 -7.95 6.20
CA THR A 115 -19.85 -9.15 5.41
C THR A 115 -18.94 -9.23 4.18
N ARG A 116 -18.71 -10.45 3.66
CA ARG A 116 -18.01 -10.64 2.39
C ARG A 116 -18.61 -9.84 1.22
N SER A 117 -19.93 -9.58 1.29
CA SER A 117 -20.66 -8.83 0.27
C SER A 117 -20.39 -7.33 0.29
N THR A 118 -19.74 -6.84 1.33
CA THR A 118 -19.45 -5.41 1.51
C THR A 118 -17.95 -5.14 1.61
N HIS A 119 -17.18 -6.02 2.25
CA HIS A 119 -15.76 -5.80 2.54
C HIS A 119 -14.94 -7.07 2.42
N ARG A 120 -13.64 -6.88 2.17
CA ARG A 120 -12.59 -7.89 2.32
C ARG A 120 -11.59 -7.42 3.36
N GLN A 121 -11.10 -8.34 4.19
CA GLN A 121 -9.92 -8.09 5.02
C GLN A 121 -8.69 -8.33 4.15
N ILE A 122 -7.82 -7.34 4.01
CA ILE A 122 -6.64 -7.42 3.15
C ILE A 122 -5.37 -7.27 4.00
N THR A 123 -4.27 -7.83 3.51
CA THR A 123 -2.93 -7.63 4.07
C THR A 123 -2.07 -6.88 3.07
N LEU A 124 -1.39 -5.83 3.53
CA LEU A 124 -0.39 -5.09 2.75
C LEU A 124 0.97 -5.16 3.45
N LYS A 125 2.02 -5.03 2.65
CA LYS A 125 3.41 -4.91 3.11
C LYS A 125 3.84 -3.46 3.01
N ALA A 126 4.46 -2.95 4.07
CA ALA A 126 5.17 -1.68 4.06
C ALA A 126 6.66 -1.94 4.33
N LEU A 127 7.51 -1.42 3.45
CA LEU A 127 8.97 -1.51 3.54
C LEU A 127 9.58 -0.12 3.65
N CYS A 128 10.40 0.10 4.67
CA CYS A 128 11.25 1.27 4.84
C CYS A 128 12.65 0.96 4.31
N GLY A 129 13.06 1.64 3.25
CA GLY A 129 14.34 1.42 2.57
C GLY A 129 14.99 2.72 2.11
N PRO A 130 16.22 2.66 1.55
CA PRO A 130 16.88 3.83 1.00
C PRO A 130 16.19 4.29 -0.30
N GLY A 131 15.96 5.60 -0.41
CA GLY A 131 15.55 6.29 -1.62
C GLY A 131 16.73 6.64 -2.53
N ASP A 132 16.44 7.37 -3.61
CA ASP A 132 17.41 7.69 -4.66
C ASP A 132 18.57 8.58 -4.14
N ALA A 133 18.35 9.38 -3.09
CA ALA A 133 19.36 10.18 -2.41
C ALA A 133 19.76 9.60 -1.04
N LEU A 134 19.56 8.29 -0.84
CA LEU A 134 19.81 7.56 0.42
C LEU A 134 18.97 8.02 1.61
N GLU A 135 17.90 8.78 1.37
CA GLU A 135 16.91 9.14 2.36
C GLU A 135 15.99 7.96 2.69
N PRO A 136 15.53 7.80 3.94
CA PRO A 136 14.57 6.75 4.27
C PRO A 136 13.21 7.02 3.63
N VAL A 137 12.69 6.02 2.91
CA VAL A 137 11.39 6.10 2.23
C VAL A 137 10.55 4.87 2.55
N VAL A 138 9.25 5.07 2.77
CA VAL A 138 8.28 3.99 2.95
C VAL A 138 7.63 3.63 1.62
N SER A 139 7.57 2.34 1.30
CA SER A 139 6.90 1.80 0.12
C SER A 139 5.82 0.82 0.56
N ILE A 140 4.58 1.06 0.15
CA ILE A 140 3.41 0.21 0.41
C ILE A 140 3.16 -0.64 -0.83
N MET A 141 3.00 -1.94 -0.64
CA MET A 141 2.91 -2.91 -1.74
C MET A 141 2.10 -4.14 -1.34
N LEU A 142 1.78 -4.97 -2.33
CA LEU A 142 1.24 -6.30 -2.07
C LEU A 142 2.27 -7.16 -1.35
N PRO A 143 1.86 -8.12 -0.50
CA PRO A 143 2.82 -8.93 0.27
C PRO A 143 3.79 -9.78 -0.56
N ASN A 144 3.44 -10.04 -1.82
CA ASN A 144 4.22 -10.84 -2.76
C ASN A 144 5.05 -10.00 -3.74
N GLU A 145 4.98 -8.67 -3.67
CA GLU A 145 5.87 -7.76 -4.40
C GLU A 145 7.15 -7.57 -3.57
N ASP A 146 8.31 -7.40 -4.24
CA ASP A 146 9.61 -7.14 -3.59
C ASP A 146 10.13 -5.73 -3.90
#